data_AF-A0A6G0WNP2-F1
#
_entry.id   AF-A0A6G0WNP2-F1
#
_cell.length_a   1.000
_cell.length_b   1.000
_cell.length_c   1.000
_cell.angle_alpha   90.00
_cell.angle_beta   90.00
_cell.angle_gamma   90.00
#
_symmetry.space_group_name_H-M   'P 1'
#
loop_
_entity.id
_entity.type
_entity.pdbx_description
1 polymer ?
#
loop_
_entity_poly.entity_id
_entity_poly.type
_entity_poly.pdbx_seq_one_letter_code
_entity_poly.pdbx_strand_id
1 'polypeptide(L)'
;MIPLEIIESISGRLYLMFTLVLSSYYLQVLTPSMTNDLWWSGFNASGIQSYLIDVYNTQLNLNGNQTLSLDLTDNKYALGKDYTQFYTPIEISPVYPRMIFSIVAYDLAKSIVAIRQISGPDSIVTQFCWIDFNRTWEVAHTVTRQNRCKARYADNGAVYYEPFARLVDWNKWTESYGVAFNTTIGNALRKTRAGQDWLAQTPYSFVNVDAEVEFWRRHGITQYTFQYSNNFEWGELETISLKNAFGTTQAITIKSLAYLNRIGSETKV
;
A
#
# COMPACT_ATOMS: atom_id res chain seq x y z
N MET A 1 66.96 -26.53 -35.96
CA MET A 1 65.54 -26.42 -36.32
C MET A 1 64.76 -27.04 -35.16
N ILE A 2 64.08 -26.24 -34.34
CA ILE A 2 63.32 -26.78 -33.20
C ILE A 2 62.20 -27.65 -33.81
N PRO A 3 62.06 -28.92 -33.40
CA PRO A 3 61.03 -29.78 -33.97
C PRO A 3 59.65 -29.19 -33.66
N LEU A 4 58.77 -29.23 -34.66
CA LEU A 4 57.42 -28.64 -34.62
C LEU A 4 56.64 -29.09 -33.37
N GLU A 5 56.81 -30.36 -32.98
CA GLU A 5 56.20 -30.97 -31.80
C GLU A 5 56.56 -30.27 -30.48
N ILE A 6 57.79 -29.74 -30.35
CA ILE A 6 58.22 -28.99 -29.15
C ILE A 6 57.54 -27.62 -29.12
N ILE A 7 57.41 -26.96 -30.27
CA ILE A 7 56.74 -25.66 -30.38
C ILE A 7 55.24 -25.81 -30.07
N GLU A 8 54.60 -26.85 -30.60
CA GLU A 8 53.20 -27.17 -30.32
C GLU A 8 52.98 -27.45 -28.82
N SER A 9 53.83 -28.27 -28.19
CA SER A 9 53.74 -28.58 -26.75
C SER A 9 53.93 -27.35 -25.85
N ILE A 10 54.89 -26.48 -26.18
CA ILE A 10 55.12 -25.23 -25.43
C ILE A 10 53.95 -24.26 -25.60
N SER A 11 53.45 -24.10 -26.83
CA SER A 11 52.33 -23.21 -27.12
C SER A 11 51.04 -23.65 -26.42
N GLY A 12 50.77 -24.97 -26.37
CA GLY A 12 49.66 -25.55 -25.62
C GLY A 12 49.78 -25.30 -24.11
N ARG A 13 50.97 -25.46 -23.53
CA ARG A 13 51.19 -25.17 -22.09
C ARG A 13 51.01 -23.69 -21.77
N LEU A 14 51.53 -22.79 -22.61
CA LEU A 14 51.36 -21.35 -22.44
C LEU A 14 49.90 -20.94 -22.55
N TYR A 15 49.17 -21.49 -23.52
CA TYR A 15 47.74 -21.27 -23.68
C TYR A 15 46.95 -21.74 -22.45
N LEU A 16 47.22 -22.94 -21.93
CA LEU A 16 46.58 -23.44 -20.71
C LEU A 16 46.87 -22.57 -19.49
N MET A 17 48.12 -22.16 -19.29
CA MET A 17 48.46 -21.26 -18.17
C MET A 17 47.79 -19.88 -18.32
N PHE A 18 47.78 -19.33 -19.53
CA PHE A 18 47.17 -18.03 -19.80
C PHE A 18 45.66 -18.05 -19.60
N THR A 19 44.97 -19.07 -20.12
CA THR A 19 43.52 -19.24 -19.92
C THR A 19 43.16 -19.47 -18.45
N LEU A 20 44.00 -20.17 -17.68
CA LEU A 20 43.79 -20.39 -16.25
C LEU A 20 43.97 -19.10 -15.44
N VAL A 21 44.97 -18.26 -15.77
CA VAL A 21 45.17 -16.94 -15.17
C VAL A 21 44.04 -15.98 -15.52
N LEU A 22 43.59 -15.97 -16.78
CA LEU A 22 42.43 -15.16 -17.18
C LEU A 22 41.15 -15.59 -16.47
N SER A 23 40.94 -16.90 -16.32
CA SER A 23 39.79 -17.44 -15.60
C SER A 23 39.82 -17.06 -14.12
N SER A 24 40.98 -17.14 -13.47
CA SER A 24 41.11 -16.73 -12.07
C SER A 24 40.94 -15.22 -11.88
N TYR A 25 41.48 -14.41 -12.80
CA TYR A 25 41.27 -12.97 -12.81
C TYR A 25 39.79 -12.60 -13.03
N TYR A 26 39.11 -13.27 -13.95
CA TYR A 26 37.68 -13.06 -14.20
C TYR A 26 36.85 -13.35 -12.93
N LEU A 27 37.13 -14.45 -12.23
CA LEU A 27 36.47 -14.76 -10.96
C LEU A 27 36.74 -13.71 -9.90
N GLN A 28 37.95 -13.14 -9.82
CA GLN A 28 38.24 -12.04 -8.88
C GLN A 28 37.41 -10.78 -9.18
N VAL A 29 37.25 -10.43 -10.45
CA VAL A 29 36.40 -9.29 -10.87
C VAL A 29 34.92 -9.57 -10.61
N LEU A 30 34.48 -10.81 -10.78
CA LEU A 30 33.08 -11.20 -10.63
C LEU A 30 32.65 -11.36 -9.16
N THR A 31 33.56 -11.83 -8.30
CA THR A 31 33.28 -12.16 -6.88
C THR A 31 32.54 -11.05 -6.13
N PRO A 32 32.93 -9.77 -6.19
CA PRO A 32 32.21 -8.70 -5.47
C PRO A 32 30.75 -8.55 -5.88
N SER A 33 30.43 -8.79 -7.16
CA SER A 33 29.05 -8.70 -7.67
C SER A 33 28.22 -9.91 -7.23
N MET A 34 28.82 -11.09 -7.12
CA MET A 34 28.14 -12.33 -6.70
C MET A 34 27.86 -12.42 -5.20
N THR A 35 28.23 -11.41 -4.40
CA THR A 35 28.01 -11.41 -2.94
C THR A 35 26.54 -11.25 -2.55
N ASN A 36 25.68 -10.83 -3.48
CA ASN A 36 24.27 -10.60 -3.26
C ASN A 36 23.44 -11.01 -4.48
N ASP A 37 22.16 -11.28 -4.27
CA ASP A 37 21.27 -11.76 -5.33
C ASP A 37 20.97 -10.68 -6.38
N LEU A 38 21.24 -9.40 -6.10
CA LEU A 38 21.07 -8.30 -7.05
C LEU A 38 22.21 -8.22 -8.07
N TRP A 39 23.29 -8.99 -7.88
CA TRP A 39 24.50 -8.92 -8.69
C TRP A 39 25.13 -7.51 -8.72
N TRP A 40 24.93 -6.75 -7.64
CA TRP A 40 25.40 -5.37 -7.53
C TRP A 40 26.63 -5.34 -6.63
N SER A 41 27.80 -5.09 -7.20
CA SER A 41 29.06 -4.97 -6.46
C SER A 41 28.94 -4.01 -5.26
N GLY A 42 29.28 -4.52 -4.07
CA GLY A 42 29.30 -3.73 -2.83
C GLY A 42 27.93 -3.43 -2.22
N PHE A 43 26.84 -3.99 -2.76
CA PHE A 43 25.51 -3.83 -2.18
C PHE A 43 25.44 -4.43 -0.78
N ASN A 44 25.15 -3.58 0.20
CA ASN A 44 24.96 -3.96 1.59
C ASN A 44 23.60 -3.45 2.10
N ALA A 45 23.01 -4.23 3.02
CA ALA A 45 21.73 -3.87 3.63
C ALA A 45 21.83 -2.63 4.53
N SER A 46 23.00 -2.39 5.13
CA SER A 46 23.23 -1.30 6.08
C SER A 46 23.64 0.03 5.46
N GLY A 47 23.91 0.10 4.15
CA GLY A 47 24.43 1.31 3.51
C GLY A 47 23.69 1.63 2.23
N ILE A 48 24.03 0.92 1.15
CA ILE A 48 23.46 1.13 -0.19
C ILE A 48 21.95 0.88 -0.19
N GLN A 49 21.47 -0.18 0.46
CA GLN A 49 20.03 -0.42 0.55
C GLN A 49 19.34 0.72 1.29
N SER A 50 19.88 1.19 2.40
CA SER A 50 19.30 2.31 3.15
C SER A 50 19.32 3.63 2.38
N TYR A 51 20.39 3.91 1.64
CA TYR A 51 20.48 5.06 0.74
C TYR A 51 19.39 5.03 -0.32
N LEU A 52 19.21 3.88 -0.99
CA LEU A 52 18.13 3.71 -1.96
C LEU A 52 16.77 3.96 -1.34
N ILE A 53 16.51 3.38 -0.17
CA ILE A 53 15.24 3.56 0.53
C ILE A 53 15.00 5.05 0.83
N ASP A 54 16.00 5.77 1.35
CA ASP A 54 15.85 7.19 1.69
C ASP A 54 15.65 8.07 0.45
N VAL A 55 16.37 7.82 -0.65
CA VAL A 55 16.20 8.56 -1.92
C VAL A 55 14.80 8.32 -2.48
N TYR A 56 14.35 7.06 -2.55
CA TYR A 56 13.02 6.72 -3.03
C TYR A 56 11.94 7.33 -2.14
N ASN A 57 12.06 7.22 -0.82
CA ASN A 57 11.11 7.82 0.11
C ASN A 57 11.03 9.34 -0.04
N THR A 58 12.17 10.01 -0.28
CA THR A 58 12.20 11.46 -0.55
C THR A 58 11.43 11.79 -1.82
N GLN A 59 11.67 11.04 -2.92
CA GLN A 59 10.98 11.29 -4.18
C GLN A 59 9.49 10.92 -4.14
N LEU A 60 9.09 9.87 -3.42
CA LEU A 60 7.69 9.52 -3.23
C LEU A 60 6.92 10.63 -2.50
N ASN A 61 7.53 11.26 -1.49
CA ASN A 61 6.93 12.39 -0.79
C ASN A 61 6.81 13.65 -1.66
N LEU A 62 7.78 13.90 -2.56
CA LEU A 62 7.81 15.11 -3.38
C LEU A 62 7.00 14.99 -4.69
N ASN A 63 7.04 13.82 -5.33
CA ASN A 63 6.63 13.60 -6.71
C ASN A 63 5.63 12.44 -6.86
N GLY A 64 4.92 12.05 -5.80
CA GLY A 64 4.18 10.77 -5.69
C GLY A 64 3.19 10.39 -6.81
N ASN A 65 2.81 11.33 -7.70
CA ASN A 65 1.92 11.08 -8.82
C ASN A 65 2.61 11.08 -10.20
N GLN A 66 3.93 11.21 -10.28
CA GLN A 66 4.68 11.34 -11.54
C GLN A 66 5.67 10.18 -11.72
N THR A 67 5.76 9.69 -12.95
CA THR A 67 6.85 8.79 -13.37
C THR A 67 8.13 9.58 -13.51
N LEU A 68 9.04 9.41 -12.55
CA LEU A 68 10.35 10.06 -12.54
C LEU A 68 11.45 9.06 -12.93
N SER A 69 12.33 9.49 -13.83
CA SER A 69 13.60 8.79 -14.07
C SER A 69 14.62 9.29 -13.05
N LEU A 70 15.00 8.41 -12.13
CA LEU A 70 15.95 8.68 -11.06
C LEU A 70 17.34 8.17 -11.48
N ASP A 71 18.25 9.08 -11.78
CA ASP A 71 19.65 8.74 -11.96
C ASP A 71 20.37 8.84 -10.62
N LEU A 72 20.69 7.68 -10.02
CA LEU A 72 21.37 7.59 -8.72
C LEU A 72 22.81 8.14 -8.75
N THR A 73 23.38 8.39 -9.94
CA THR A 73 24.72 8.98 -10.10
C THR A 73 24.70 10.51 -10.13
N ASP A 74 23.51 11.11 -10.23
CA ASP A 74 23.36 12.57 -10.25
C ASP A 74 23.44 13.15 -8.83
N ASN A 75 24.36 14.10 -8.63
CA ASN A 75 24.59 14.78 -7.35
C ASN A 75 23.34 15.46 -6.78
N LYS A 76 22.32 15.77 -7.59
CA LYS A 76 21.06 16.35 -7.09
C LYS A 76 20.28 15.43 -6.14
N TYR A 77 20.55 14.13 -6.15
CA TYR A 77 19.95 13.15 -5.25
C TYR A 77 20.90 12.71 -4.12
N ALA A 78 22.02 13.41 -3.94
CA ALA A 78 22.90 13.20 -2.81
C ALA A 78 22.16 13.59 -1.51
N LEU A 79 22.18 12.69 -0.53
CA LEU A 79 21.63 12.91 0.80
C LEU A 79 22.78 13.20 1.76
N GLY A 80 22.57 14.13 2.70
CA GLY A 80 23.60 14.52 3.69
C GLY A 80 23.85 13.48 4.81
N LYS A 81 23.23 12.31 4.73
CA LYS A 81 23.35 11.22 5.70
C LYS A 81 24.54 10.34 5.36
N ASP A 82 25.27 9.89 6.39
CA ASP A 82 26.40 8.98 6.22
C ASP A 82 25.92 7.52 6.11
N TYR A 83 26.08 6.93 4.93
CA TYR A 83 25.70 5.55 4.63
C TYR A 83 26.86 4.55 4.76
N THR A 84 28.01 4.99 5.24
CA THR A 84 29.17 4.09 5.47
C THR A 84 29.09 3.34 6.80
N GLN A 85 28.17 3.74 7.68
CA GLN A 85 27.97 3.16 9.00
C GLN A 85 27.30 1.77 8.94
N PHE A 86 27.54 0.95 9.96
CA PHE A 86 26.90 -0.35 10.11
C PHE A 86 25.41 -0.27 10.48
N TYR A 87 24.95 0.91 10.93
CA TYR A 87 23.57 1.17 11.32
C TYR A 87 23.09 2.48 10.71
N THR A 88 22.16 2.39 9.76
CA THR A 88 21.54 3.52 9.08
C THR A 88 20.01 3.39 9.16
N PRO A 89 19.38 3.92 10.22
CA PRO A 89 17.94 3.74 10.42
C PRO A 89 17.14 4.42 9.32
N ILE A 90 16.06 3.80 8.86
CA ILE A 90 15.10 4.41 7.96
C ILE A 90 14.05 5.15 8.78
N GLU A 91 13.92 6.45 8.55
CA GLU A 91 12.96 7.28 9.26
C GLU A 91 11.65 7.34 8.46
N ILE A 92 10.58 6.82 9.06
CA ILE A 92 9.24 6.82 8.48
C ILE A 92 8.35 7.66 9.38
N SER A 93 7.66 8.63 8.78
CA SER A 93 6.71 9.46 9.51
C SER A 93 5.49 8.62 9.94
N PRO A 94 5.08 8.63 11.22
CA PRO A 94 3.91 7.89 11.69
C PRO A 94 2.59 8.41 11.08
N VAL A 95 2.60 9.60 10.45
CA VAL A 95 1.43 10.15 9.74
C VAL A 95 1.43 9.83 8.24
N TYR A 96 2.46 9.17 7.71
CA TYR A 96 2.56 8.85 6.28
C TYR A 96 1.36 8.02 5.76
N PRO A 97 0.86 6.99 6.46
CA PRO A 97 -0.36 6.29 6.05
C PRO A 97 -1.56 7.23 5.88
N ARG A 98 -1.70 8.24 6.75
CA ARG A 98 -2.80 9.22 6.69
C ARG A 98 -2.71 10.09 5.45
N MET A 99 -1.49 10.46 5.04
CA MET A 99 -1.22 11.18 3.79
C MET A 99 -1.64 10.32 2.59
N ILE A 100 -1.21 9.05 2.55
CA ILE A 100 -1.57 8.14 1.45
C ILE A 100 -3.10 7.98 1.31
N PHE A 101 -3.81 7.75 2.42
CA PHE A 101 -5.28 7.69 2.38
C PHE A 101 -5.91 9.00 1.89
N SER A 102 -5.33 10.16 2.21
CA SER A 102 -5.85 11.45 1.71
C SER A 102 -5.68 11.62 0.20
N ILE A 103 -4.58 11.11 -0.36
CA ILE A 103 -4.29 11.15 -1.80
C ILE A 103 -5.23 10.20 -2.55
N VAL A 104 -5.45 9.00 -1.99
CA VAL A 104 -6.27 7.96 -2.61
C VAL A 104 -7.78 8.22 -2.44
N ALA A 105 -8.20 9.08 -1.50
CA ALA A 105 -9.60 9.34 -1.20
C ALA A 105 -10.44 9.78 -2.42
N TYR A 106 -9.84 10.40 -3.43
CA TYR A 106 -10.53 10.84 -4.65
C TYR A 106 -10.53 9.80 -5.78
N ASP A 107 -9.74 8.73 -5.62
CA ASP A 107 -9.75 7.57 -6.52
C ASP A 107 -10.72 6.53 -5.96
N LEU A 108 -11.97 6.61 -6.43
CA LEU A 108 -13.03 5.69 -5.99
C LEU A 108 -12.69 4.22 -6.29
N ALA A 109 -11.99 3.93 -7.39
CA ALA A 109 -11.65 2.55 -7.74
C ALA A 109 -10.71 1.94 -6.70
N LYS A 110 -9.67 2.68 -6.31
CA LYS A 110 -8.77 2.27 -5.22
C LYS A 110 -9.48 2.20 -3.87
N SER A 111 -10.37 3.16 -3.60
CA SER A 111 -11.15 3.18 -2.35
C SER A 111 -12.07 1.97 -2.23
N ILE A 112 -12.76 1.58 -3.31
CA ILE A 112 -13.60 0.38 -3.37
C ILE A 112 -12.78 -0.87 -3.11
N VAL A 113 -11.62 -1.03 -3.76
CA VAL A 113 -10.72 -2.16 -3.51
C VAL A 113 -10.28 -2.21 -2.05
N ALA A 114 -9.94 -1.06 -1.45
CA ALA A 114 -9.54 -0.99 -0.05
C ALA A 114 -10.68 -1.36 0.91
N ILE A 115 -11.90 -0.87 0.70
CA ILE A 115 -13.05 -1.15 1.57
C ILE A 115 -13.39 -2.64 1.57
N ARG A 116 -13.23 -3.32 0.43
CA ARG A 116 -13.45 -4.78 0.34
C ARG A 116 -12.50 -5.60 1.20
N GLN A 117 -11.37 -5.02 1.63
CA GLN A 117 -10.42 -5.67 2.53
C GLN A 117 -10.71 -5.39 4.02
N ILE A 118 -11.65 -4.51 4.33
CA ILE A 118 -12.04 -4.18 5.70
C ILE A 118 -13.07 -5.21 6.19
N SER A 119 -13.00 -5.55 7.48
CA SER A 119 -13.92 -6.50 8.12
C SER A 119 -15.37 -6.05 8.20
N GLY A 120 -15.61 -4.73 8.22
CA GLY A 120 -16.95 -4.16 8.32
C GLY A 120 -16.97 -2.69 8.72
N PRO A 121 -18.16 -2.10 8.83
CA PRO A 121 -18.36 -0.72 9.24
C PRO A 121 -17.94 -0.43 10.69
N ASP A 122 -17.89 -1.46 11.55
CA ASP A 122 -17.38 -1.38 12.94
C ASP A 122 -15.87 -1.15 13.01
N SER A 123 -15.15 -1.47 11.95
CA SER A 123 -13.69 -1.37 11.89
C SER A 123 -13.19 0.01 11.47
N ILE A 124 -14.10 0.94 11.19
CA ILE A 124 -13.77 2.31 10.85
C ILE A 124 -14.41 3.29 11.82
N VAL A 125 -13.67 4.32 12.21
CA VAL A 125 -14.19 5.38 13.06
C VAL A 125 -14.79 6.44 12.13
N THR A 126 -16.09 6.35 11.90
CA THR A 126 -16.85 7.38 11.17
C THR A 126 -18.15 7.69 11.88
N GLN A 127 -18.54 8.95 11.80
CA GLN A 127 -19.88 9.38 12.15
C GLN A 127 -20.76 9.32 10.90
N PHE A 128 -21.52 8.23 10.77
CA PHE A 128 -22.47 8.05 9.68
C PHE A 128 -23.54 9.14 9.67
N CYS A 129 -23.87 9.61 8.47
CA CYS A 129 -24.93 10.58 8.21
C CYS A 129 -26.15 9.89 7.59
N TRP A 130 -25.93 8.90 6.72
CA TRP A 130 -26.99 8.18 6.02
C TRP A 130 -26.73 6.68 5.97
N ILE A 131 -27.81 5.91 5.83
CA ILE A 131 -27.71 4.47 5.58
C ILE A 131 -27.42 4.22 4.10
N ASP A 132 -28.16 4.87 3.22
CA ASP A 132 -28.17 4.64 1.77
C ASP A 132 -27.66 5.86 0.98
N PHE A 133 -27.12 5.63 -0.22
CA PHE A 133 -26.66 6.69 -1.11
C PHE A 133 -27.80 7.58 -1.62
N ASN A 134 -29.03 7.08 -1.63
CA ASN A 134 -30.21 7.89 -1.94
C ASN A 134 -30.63 8.81 -0.77
N ARG A 135 -29.93 8.73 0.37
CA ARG A 135 -30.14 9.59 1.56
C ARG A 135 -31.57 9.47 2.11
N THR A 136 -32.19 8.31 1.94
CA THR A 136 -33.55 8.02 2.39
C THR A 136 -33.63 7.97 3.92
N TRP A 137 -32.60 7.43 4.57
CA TRP A 137 -32.54 7.31 6.03
C TRP A 137 -31.39 8.11 6.62
N GLU A 138 -31.75 9.08 7.46
CA GLU A 138 -30.82 9.95 8.18
C GLU A 138 -30.51 9.35 9.56
N VAL A 139 -29.23 9.21 9.89
CA VAL A 139 -28.76 8.55 11.14
C VAL A 139 -27.83 9.41 11.99
N ALA A 140 -27.58 10.66 11.59
CA ALA A 140 -26.78 11.56 12.41
C ALA A 140 -27.43 11.80 13.78
N HIS A 141 -26.60 11.85 14.82
CA HIS A 141 -27.04 11.95 16.22
C HIS A 141 -27.84 13.23 16.55
N THR A 142 -27.68 14.32 15.80
CA THR A 142 -28.41 15.58 16.02
C THR A 142 -28.84 16.21 14.70
N VAL A 143 -29.92 17.01 14.73
CA VAL A 143 -30.37 17.79 13.56
C VAL A 143 -29.27 18.71 13.06
N THR A 144 -28.53 19.37 13.96
CA THR A 144 -27.39 20.22 13.58
C THR A 144 -26.28 19.44 12.88
N ARG A 145 -25.98 18.20 13.32
CA ARG A 145 -25.03 17.31 12.65
C ARG A 145 -25.54 16.91 11.26
N GLN A 146 -26.83 16.58 11.14
CA GLN A 146 -27.45 16.20 9.88
C GLN A 146 -27.44 17.34 8.86
N ASN A 147 -27.74 18.57 9.28
CA ASN A 147 -27.63 19.75 8.43
C ASN A 147 -26.19 20.00 7.96
N ARG A 148 -25.20 19.75 8.82
CA ARG A 148 -23.79 19.79 8.43
C ARG A 148 -23.43 18.68 7.43
N CYS A 149 -23.98 17.47 7.58
CA CYS A 149 -23.82 16.38 6.61
C CYS A 149 -24.28 16.83 5.22
N LYS A 150 -25.51 17.35 5.12
CA LYS A 150 -26.07 17.85 3.86
C LYS A 150 -25.21 18.95 3.24
N ALA A 151 -24.71 19.87 4.05
CA ALA A 151 -23.96 21.03 3.56
C ALA A 151 -22.51 20.72 3.16
N ARG A 152 -21.86 19.68 3.72
CA ARG A 152 -20.40 19.50 3.59
C ARG A 152 -19.91 18.10 3.23
N TYR A 153 -20.74 17.06 3.38
CA TYR A 153 -20.28 15.68 3.28
C TYR A 153 -21.14 14.81 2.36
N ALA A 154 -22.06 15.42 1.61
CA ALA A 154 -23.00 14.70 0.77
C ALA A 154 -22.31 13.92 -0.36
N ASP A 155 -21.14 14.37 -0.80
CA ASP A 155 -20.30 13.80 -1.86
C ASP A 155 -19.25 12.80 -1.33
N ASN A 156 -19.12 12.65 -0.02
CA ASN A 156 -18.17 11.74 0.63
C ASN A 156 -18.83 10.40 0.98
N GLY A 157 -18.44 9.33 0.30
CA GLY A 157 -18.95 7.97 0.53
C GLY A 157 -18.70 7.46 1.96
N ALA A 158 -17.69 7.97 2.67
CA ALA A 158 -17.34 7.50 4.01
C ALA A 158 -18.35 7.87 5.12
N VAL A 159 -19.32 8.74 4.83
CA VAL A 159 -20.43 9.05 5.76
C VAL A 159 -21.70 8.24 5.48
N TYR A 160 -21.64 7.32 4.52
CA TYR A 160 -22.72 6.41 4.16
C TYR A 160 -22.43 5.01 4.67
N TYR A 161 -23.46 4.29 5.09
CA TYR A 161 -23.33 2.89 5.51
C TYR A 161 -23.31 1.91 4.33
N GLU A 162 -24.03 2.25 3.25
CA GLU A 162 -24.19 1.45 2.04
C GLU A 162 -22.89 0.95 1.39
N PRO A 163 -21.77 1.71 1.31
CA PRO A 163 -20.50 1.16 0.85
C PRO A 163 -20.13 -0.16 1.51
N PHE A 164 -20.30 -0.27 2.82
CA PHE A 164 -19.95 -1.49 3.55
C PHE A 164 -20.91 -2.62 3.25
N ALA A 165 -22.21 -2.32 3.22
CA ALA A 165 -23.22 -3.31 2.89
C ALA A 165 -22.95 -3.92 1.52
N ARG A 166 -22.61 -3.11 0.52
CA ARG A 166 -22.35 -3.56 -0.85
C ARG A 166 -21.03 -4.31 -1.02
N LEU A 167 -19.98 -3.91 -0.31
CA LEU A 167 -18.60 -4.31 -0.61
C LEU A 167 -18.03 -5.40 0.31
N VAL A 168 -18.41 -5.40 1.58
CA VAL A 168 -17.90 -6.37 2.56
C VAL A 168 -18.69 -7.67 2.44
N ASP A 169 -18.09 -8.80 2.85
CA ASP A 169 -18.83 -10.05 3.02
C ASP A 169 -19.90 -9.87 4.10
N TRP A 170 -21.10 -9.51 3.65
CA TRP A 170 -22.21 -9.17 4.51
C TRP A 170 -22.63 -10.34 5.41
N ASN A 171 -22.62 -11.56 4.88
CA ASN A 171 -22.99 -12.75 5.64
C ASN A 171 -22.02 -12.95 6.80
N LYS A 172 -20.72 -12.98 6.50
CA LYS A 172 -19.67 -13.11 7.52
C LYS A 172 -19.70 -11.98 8.56
N TRP A 173 -19.94 -10.75 8.12
CA TRP A 173 -20.06 -9.63 9.03
C TRP A 173 -21.30 -9.74 9.95
N THR A 174 -22.45 -10.13 9.40
CA THR A 174 -23.69 -10.30 10.18
C THR A 174 -23.63 -11.44 11.18
N GLU A 175 -22.78 -12.46 10.99
CA GLU A 175 -22.53 -13.50 12.01
C GLU A 175 -22.00 -12.91 13.32
N SER A 176 -21.16 -11.89 13.22
CA SER A 176 -20.54 -11.25 14.39
C SER A 176 -21.34 -10.05 14.91
N TYR A 177 -21.90 -9.23 14.01
CA TYR A 177 -22.51 -7.94 14.36
C TYR A 177 -24.00 -7.83 14.05
N GLY A 178 -24.63 -8.89 13.52
CA GLY A 178 -26.02 -8.88 13.08
C GLY A 178 -27.03 -8.51 14.16
N VAL A 179 -26.81 -8.94 15.41
CA VAL A 179 -27.69 -8.58 16.54
C VAL A 179 -27.64 -7.07 16.83
N ALA A 180 -26.43 -6.51 16.91
CA ALA A 180 -26.23 -5.08 17.14
C ALA A 180 -26.79 -4.25 15.98
N PHE A 181 -26.53 -4.66 14.75
CA PHE A 181 -27.08 -4.05 13.54
C PHE A 181 -28.61 -4.08 13.52
N ASN A 182 -29.22 -5.23 13.80
CA ASN A 182 -30.66 -5.38 13.81
C ASN A 182 -31.30 -4.50 14.88
N THR A 183 -30.70 -4.43 16.06
CA THR A 183 -31.21 -3.61 17.18
C THR A 183 -31.16 -2.11 16.87
N THR A 184 -30.11 -1.65 16.19
CA THR A 184 -29.88 -0.22 15.94
C THR A 184 -30.47 0.28 14.62
N ILE A 185 -30.36 -0.50 13.54
CA ILE A 185 -30.71 -0.11 12.17
C ILE A 185 -31.73 -1.07 11.55
N GLY A 186 -31.42 -2.37 11.54
CA GLY A 186 -32.16 -3.37 10.75
C GLY A 186 -33.65 -3.49 11.12
N ASN A 187 -34.00 -3.42 12.39
CA ASN A 187 -35.40 -3.46 12.85
C ASN A 187 -36.20 -2.23 12.40
N ALA A 188 -35.56 -1.06 12.32
CA ALA A 188 -36.21 0.15 11.81
C ALA A 188 -36.44 0.04 10.29
N LEU A 189 -35.45 -0.42 9.54
CA LEU A 189 -35.56 -0.62 8.09
C LEU A 189 -36.68 -1.60 7.73
N ARG A 190 -36.80 -2.71 8.46
CA ARG A 190 -37.84 -3.74 8.24
C ARG A 190 -39.28 -3.24 8.40
N LYS A 191 -39.51 -2.09 9.05
CA LYS A 191 -40.85 -1.50 9.18
C LYS A 191 -41.38 -0.90 7.86
N THR A 192 -40.50 -0.65 6.90
CA THR A 192 -40.85 -0.02 5.63
C THR A 192 -40.57 -0.97 4.47
N ARG A 193 -41.36 -0.88 3.39
CA ARG A 193 -41.12 -1.69 2.19
C ARG A 193 -39.74 -1.38 1.58
N ALA A 194 -39.41 -0.09 1.46
CA ALA A 194 -38.12 0.35 0.95
C ALA A 194 -36.93 -0.21 1.75
N GLY A 195 -37.03 -0.26 3.09
CA GLY A 195 -35.96 -0.81 3.92
C GLY A 195 -35.83 -2.34 3.83
N GLN A 196 -36.94 -3.06 3.66
CA GLN A 196 -36.91 -4.50 3.36
C GLN A 196 -36.23 -4.77 2.00
N ASP A 197 -36.56 -3.98 0.98
CA ASP A 197 -35.97 -4.10 -0.35
C ASP A 197 -34.46 -3.78 -0.32
N TRP A 198 -34.05 -2.73 0.41
CA TRP A 198 -32.62 -2.40 0.60
C TRP A 198 -31.86 -3.52 1.31
N LEU A 199 -32.41 -4.10 2.39
CA LEU A 199 -31.79 -5.22 3.11
C LEU A 199 -31.65 -6.48 2.24
N ALA A 200 -32.54 -6.70 1.28
CA ALA A 200 -32.51 -7.86 0.40
C ALA A 200 -31.58 -7.68 -0.81
N GLN A 201 -31.39 -6.45 -1.29
CA GLN A 201 -30.70 -6.17 -2.56
C GLN A 201 -29.28 -5.64 -2.35
N THR A 202 -29.10 -4.67 -1.45
CA THR A 202 -27.85 -3.93 -1.30
C THR A 202 -26.66 -4.83 -0.96
N PRO A 203 -26.78 -5.79 -0.01
CA PRO A 203 -25.66 -6.67 0.35
C PRO A 203 -25.06 -7.52 -0.76
N TYR A 204 -25.83 -7.81 -1.81
CA TYR A 204 -25.46 -8.78 -2.85
C TYR A 204 -25.33 -8.12 -4.23
N SER A 205 -25.15 -6.80 -4.25
CA SER A 205 -25.23 -5.99 -5.47
C SER A 205 -23.88 -5.67 -6.12
N PHE A 206 -22.76 -6.03 -5.48
CA PHE A 206 -21.43 -5.81 -6.04
C PHE A 206 -21.15 -6.78 -7.19
N VAL A 207 -20.73 -6.24 -8.33
CA VAL A 207 -20.40 -7.03 -9.53
C VAL A 207 -18.90 -6.90 -9.85
N ASN A 208 -18.45 -5.69 -10.11
CA ASN A 208 -17.05 -5.37 -10.37
C ASN A 208 -16.77 -3.91 -9.97
N VAL A 209 -15.49 -3.53 -9.93
CA VAL A 209 -15.05 -2.21 -9.45
C VAL A 209 -15.58 -1.08 -10.33
N ASP A 210 -15.51 -1.22 -11.65
CA ASP A 210 -15.92 -0.15 -12.58
C ASP A 210 -17.43 0.16 -12.50
N ALA A 211 -18.25 -0.89 -12.42
CA ALA A 211 -19.70 -0.75 -12.24
C ALA A 211 -20.05 -0.09 -10.91
N GLU A 212 -19.29 -0.39 -9.86
CA GLU A 212 -19.50 0.20 -8.54
C GLU A 212 -19.05 1.68 -8.50
N VAL A 213 -17.92 2.03 -9.13
CA VAL A 213 -17.50 3.43 -9.30
C VAL A 213 -18.58 4.24 -10.01
N GLU A 214 -19.12 3.70 -11.09
CA GLU A 214 -20.19 4.34 -11.85
C GLU A 214 -21.47 4.48 -11.00
N PHE A 215 -21.83 3.46 -10.22
CA PHE A 215 -22.96 3.52 -9.28
C PHE A 215 -22.79 4.64 -8.24
N TRP A 216 -21.60 4.76 -7.65
CA TRP A 216 -21.29 5.81 -6.67
C TRP A 216 -21.39 7.20 -7.30
N ARG A 217 -20.79 7.38 -8.49
CA ARG A 217 -20.82 8.66 -9.22
C ARG A 217 -22.25 9.08 -9.59
N ARG A 218 -23.11 8.15 -10.00
CA ARG A 218 -24.53 8.43 -10.28
C ARG A 218 -25.30 8.95 -9.06
N HIS A 219 -24.88 8.57 -7.85
CA HIS A 219 -25.45 9.07 -6.61
C HIS A 219 -24.77 10.36 -6.10
N GLY A 220 -23.86 10.93 -6.88
CA GLY A 220 -23.13 12.15 -6.53
C GLY A 220 -22.00 11.93 -5.54
N ILE A 221 -21.53 10.69 -5.36
CA ILE A 221 -20.37 10.38 -4.53
C ILE A 221 -19.11 10.48 -5.38
N THR A 222 -18.19 11.37 -4.97
CA THR A 222 -16.95 11.66 -5.72
C THR A 222 -15.69 11.34 -4.94
N GLN A 223 -15.80 11.19 -3.62
CA GLN A 223 -14.67 10.91 -2.75
C GLN A 223 -15.05 9.92 -1.65
N TYR A 224 -14.03 9.28 -1.08
CA TYR A 224 -14.14 8.43 0.09
C TYR A 224 -13.04 8.81 1.09
N THR A 225 -13.31 9.84 1.87
CA THR A 225 -12.36 10.36 2.86
C THR A 225 -12.74 9.87 4.25
N PHE A 226 -11.90 9.00 4.81
CA PHE A 226 -12.06 8.53 6.20
C PHE A 226 -11.96 9.69 7.20
N GLN A 227 -12.66 9.54 8.33
CA GLN A 227 -12.41 10.39 9.49
C GLN A 227 -11.20 9.84 10.24
N TYR A 228 -10.21 10.70 10.49
CA TYR A 228 -9.03 10.30 11.23
C TYR A 228 -9.37 10.09 12.71
N SER A 229 -8.83 9.02 13.28
CA SER A 229 -8.89 8.75 14.71
C SER A 229 -7.50 8.45 15.24
N ASN A 230 -7.29 8.71 16.53
CA ASN A 230 -6.10 8.30 17.26
C ASN A 230 -6.30 6.94 17.96
N ASN A 231 -7.47 6.31 17.78
CA ASN A 231 -7.79 5.02 18.36
C ASN A 231 -6.97 3.87 17.76
N PHE A 232 -6.44 4.04 16.56
CA PHE A 232 -5.61 3.05 15.91
C PHE A 232 -4.63 3.71 14.94
N GLU A 233 -3.55 3.01 14.65
CA GLU A 233 -2.57 3.35 13.62
C GLU A 233 -2.74 2.40 12.45
N TRP A 234 -2.82 2.97 11.25
CA TRP A 234 -2.92 2.20 10.03
C TRP A 234 -1.60 1.51 9.74
N GLY A 235 -1.66 0.21 9.47
CA GLY A 235 -0.52 -0.53 8.96
C GLY A 235 -0.27 -0.20 7.49
N GLU A 236 0.99 -0.30 7.08
CA GLU A 236 1.42 -0.01 5.72
C GLU A 236 2.61 -0.89 5.35
N LEU A 237 2.58 -1.39 4.12
CA LEU A 237 3.69 -2.12 3.53
C LEU A 237 3.92 -1.58 2.12
N GLU A 238 5.04 -0.90 1.93
CA GLU A 238 5.48 -0.44 0.62
C GLU A 238 6.76 -1.17 0.21
N THR A 239 6.77 -1.66 -1.03
CA THR A 239 7.91 -2.36 -1.63
C THR A 239 8.28 -1.72 -2.97
N ILE A 240 9.57 -1.76 -3.30
CA ILE A 240 10.09 -1.41 -4.63
C ILE A 240 10.61 -2.66 -5.31
N SER A 241 10.51 -2.70 -6.64
CA SER A 241 11.08 -3.76 -7.45
C SER A 241 12.39 -3.30 -8.07
N LEU A 242 13.49 -3.96 -7.71
CA LEU A 242 14.80 -3.78 -8.32
C LEU A 242 15.01 -4.83 -9.40
N LYS A 243 15.37 -4.38 -10.61
CA LYS A 243 15.71 -5.26 -11.72
C LYS A 243 17.20 -5.19 -12.00
N ASN A 244 17.88 -6.33 -11.95
CA ASN A 244 19.32 -6.42 -12.21
C ASN A 244 19.64 -6.44 -13.71
N ALA A 245 20.93 -6.43 -14.05
CA ALA A 245 21.43 -6.44 -15.43
C ALA A 245 21.03 -7.70 -16.22
N PHE A 246 20.76 -8.82 -15.53
CA PHE A 246 20.32 -10.09 -16.13
C PHE A 246 18.80 -10.16 -16.31
N GLY A 247 18.05 -9.16 -15.84
CA GLY A 247 16.60 -9.10 -15.93
C GLY A 247 15.85 -9.75 -14.76
N THR A 248 16.56 -10.30 -13.78
CA THR A 248 15.96 -10.81 -12.53
C THR A 248 15.45 -9.65 -11.70
N THR A 249 14.25 -9.79 -11.15
CA THR A 249 13.59 -8.76 -10.32
C THR A 249 13.51 -9.22 -8.88
N GLN A 250 13.82 -8.33 -7.93
CA GLN A 250 13.71 -8.56 -6.50
C GLN A 250 12.96 -7.43 -5.82
N ALA A 251 12.15 -7.79 -4.82
CA ALA A 251 11.40 -6.81 -4.04
C ALA A 251 12.20 -6.40 -2.80
N ILE A 252 12.31 -5.10 -2.56
CA ILE A 252 12.84 -4.54 -1.32
C ILE A 252 11.74 -3.76 -0.62
N THR A 253 11.55 -4.02 0.67
CA THR A 253 10.63 -3.26 1.51
C THR A 253 11.24 -1.90 1.85
N ILE A 254 10.53 -0.82 1.52
CA ILE A 254 10.95 0.57 1.77
C ILE A 254 10.26 1.20 2.98
N LYS A 255 9.04 0.75 3.29
CA LYS A 255 8.28 1.14 4.48
C LYS A 255 7.49 -0.05 5.00
N SER A 256 7.52 -0.23 6.32
CA SER A 256 6.79 -1.28 7.02
C SER A 256 6.29 -0.73 8.35
N LEU A 257 5.02 -0.39 8.42
CA LEU A 257 4.32 0.03 9.63
C LEU A 257 3.31 -1.05 10.01
N ALA A 258 3.34 -1.50 11.25
CA ALA A 258 2.36 -2.45 11.75
C ALA A 258 1.04 -1.72 12.07
N TYR A 259 -0.08 -2.41 11.85
CA TYR A 259 -1.36 -1.95 12.39
C TYR A 259 -1.33 -2.06 13.92
N LEU A 260 -1.69 -0.98 14.61
CA LEU A 260 -1.74 -0.94 16.07
C LEU A 260 -3.11 -0.44 16.52
N ASN A 261 -3.85 -1.28 17.24
CA ASN A 261 -5.07 -0.87 17.92
C ASN A 261 -4.71 -0.32 19.31
N ARG A 262 -5.08 0.94 19.57
CA ARG A 262 -4.84 1.61 20.87
C ARG A 262 -6.03 1.49 21.80
N ILE A 263 -7.19 1.04 21.31
CA ILE A 263 -8.36 0.77 22.14
C ILE A 263 -8.06 -0.48 22.99
N GLY A 264 -7.75 -0.27 24.27
CA GLY A 264 -7.39 -1.31 25.24
C GLY A 264 -5.93 -1.27 25.73
N SER A 265 -5.06 -0.44 25.14
CA SER A 265 -3.69 -0.23 25.65
C SER A 265 -3.59 0.91 26.69
N GLU A 266 -4.68 1.63 26.96
CA GLU A 266 -4.74 2.69 27.99
C GLU A 266 -4.87 2.15 29.43
N THR A 267 -4.79 0.84 29.64
CA THR A 267 -4.67 0.25 30.99
C THR A 267 -3.26 -0.27 31.23
N LYS A 268 -2.38 0.64 31.66
CA LYS A 268 -1.40 0.50 32.76
C LYS A 268 -0.42 1.67 32.72
N VAL A 269 -0.77 2.75 33.44
CA VAL A 269 0.20 3.54 34.21
C VAL A 269 -0.02 3.17 35.66
#